data_AF-A0A6V8EW45-F1
#
_entry.id   AF-A0A6V8EW45-F1
#
_cell.length_a   1.000
_cell.length_b   1.000
_cell.length_c   1.000
_cell.angle_alpha   90.00
_cell.angle_beta   90.00
_cell.angle_gamma   90.00
#
_symmetry.space_group_name_H-M   'P 1'
#
loop_
_entity.id
_entity.type
_entity.pdbx_description
1 polymer ?
#
loop_
_entity_poly.entity_id
_entity_poly.type
_entity_poly.pdbx_seq_one_letter_code
_entity_poly.pdbx_strand_id
1 'polypeptide(L)'
;MSSGRESMAVKQVLQARMEKHIKEMVSTNPMIGQLNTQFTSWLLGSGLTGTEIIQMIDSNMDAVIQPTELSSALQRTTGTQPPGWVINGLMSVLDMDKDGNVTVADLHTYFETIGLPSGIEEPEPEPEP
;
A
#
# COMPACT_ATOMS: atom_id res chain seq x y z
N MET A 1 6.00 17.08 -25.33
CA MET A 1 6.29 17.71 -24.00
C MET A 1 5.10 17.75 -23.00
N SER A 2 4.05 16.91 -23.12
CA SER A 2 2.89 16.92 -22.19
C SER A 2 2.87 15.73 -21.20
N SER A 3 3.23 14.53 -21.67
CA SER A 3 3.02 13.25 -20.98
C SER A 3 3.61 13.16 -19.55
N GLY A 4 4.85 13.62 -19.33
CA GLY A 4 5.49 13.51 -18.00
C GLY A 4 4.88 14.41 -16.91
N ARG A 5 4.27 15.54 -17.27
CA ARG A 5 3.58 16.41 -16.30
C ARG A 5 2.23 15.85 -15.88
N GLU A 6 1.54 15.19 -16.81
CA GLU A 6 0.24 14.56 -16.56
C GLU A 6 0.39 13.36 -15.63
N SER A 7 1.41 12.52 -15.83
CA SER A 7 1.75 11.40 -14.92
C SER A 7 2.02 11.89 -13.48
N MET A 8 2.88 12.89 -13.30
CA MET A 8 3.18 13.44 -11.97
C MET A 8 1.97 14.08 -11.29
N ALA A 9 1.05 14.67 -12.05
CA ALA A 9 -0.18 15.25 -11.49
C ALA A 9 -1.13 14.16 -10.98
N VAL A 10 -1.30 13.07 -11.73
CA VAL A 10 -2.11 11.91 -11.30
C VAL A 10 -1.54 11.30 -10.03
N LYS A 11 -0.23 11.06 -9.99
CA LYS A 11 0.47 10.51 -8.82
C LYS A 11 0.23 11.33 -7.55
N GLN A 12 0.41 12.65 -7.63
CA GLN A 12 0.16 13.56 -6.50
C GLN A 12 -1.30 13.53 -6.04
N VAL A 13 -2.26 13.42 -6.96
CA VAL A 13 -3.69 13.30 -6.61
C VAL A 13 -3.97 11.99 -5.88
N LEU A 14 -3.40 10.87 -6.32
CA LEU A 14 -3.56 9.57 -5.67
C LEU A 14 -2.93 9.56 -4.27
N GLN A 15 -1.72 10.09 -4.12
CA GLN A 15 -1.07 10.25 -2.82
C GLN A 15 -1.91 11.12 -1.87
N ALA A 16 -2.37 12.29 -2.33
CA ALA A 16 -3.21 13.16 -1.50
C ALA A 16 -4.54 12.50 -1.09
N ARG A 17 -5.10 11.63 -1.94
CA ARG A 17 -6.29 10.83 -1.60
C ARG A 17 -5.97 9.80 -0.53
N MET A 18 -4.86 9.08 -0.65
CA MET A 18 -4.40 8.11 0.35
C MET A 18 -4.13 8.78 1.70
N GLU A 19 -3.40 9.90 1.73
CA GLU A 19 -3.15 10.67 2.94
C GLU A 19 -4.44 11.13 3.62
N LYS A 20 -5.39 11.65 2.82
CA LYS A 20 -6.70 12.07 3.31
C LYS A 20 -7.46 10.89 3.90
N HIS A 21 -7.48 9.75 3.21
CA HIS A 21 -8.14 8.53 3.68
C HIS A 21 -7.57 8.03 5.00
N ILE A 22 -6.24 7.91 5.11
CA ILE A 22 -5.56 7.54 6.35
C ILE A 22 -5.97 8.50 7.47
N LYS A 23 -5.95 9.81 7.22
CA LYS A 23 -6.35 10.81 8.22
C LYS A 23 -7.79 10.65 8.69
N GLU A 24 -8.72 10.32 7.79
CA GLU A 24 -10.12 10.04 8.14
C GLU A 24 -10.24 8.78 9.02
N MET A 25 -9.53 7.71 8.66
CA MET A 25 -9.50 6.46 9.43
C MET A 25 -8.92 6.67 10.84
N VAL A 26 -7.81 7.40 10.96
CA VAL A 26 -7.18 7.74 12.24
C VAL A 26 -8.08 8.62 13.11
N SER A 27 -8.79 9.57 12.49
CA SER A 27 -9.74 10.44 13.22
C SER A 27 -10.93 9.66 13.78
N THR A 28 -11.32 8.57 13.12
CA THR A 28 -12.43 7.70 13.55
C THR A 28 -12.00 6.72 14.64
N ASN A 29 -10.79 6.18 14.56
CA ASN A 29 -10.22 5.29 15.56
C ASN A 29 -8.70 5.53 15.70
N PRO A 30 -8.24 6.17 16.79
CA PRO A 30 -6.82 6.47 16.99
C PRO A 30 -5.91 5.23 16.98
N MET A 31 -6.43 4.04 17.33
CA MET A 31 -5.65 2.81 17.25
C MET A 31 -5.26 2.48 15.80
N ILE A 32 -6.06 2.85 14.81
CA ILE A 32 -5.72 2.70 13.39
C ILE A 32 -4.46 3.50 13.05
N GLY A 33 -4.26 4.67 13.66
CA GLY A 33 -3.05 5.46 13.47
C GLY A 33 -1.81 4.71 13.93
N GLN A 34 -1.89 4.06 15.10
CA GLN A 34 -0.80 3.21 15.59
C GLN A 34 -0.57 2.01 14.68
N LEU A 35 -1.64 1.33 14.22
CA LEU A 35 -1.50 0.21 13.28
C LEU A 35 -0.81 0.63 11.98
N ASN A 36 -1.24 1.75 11.39
CA ASN A 36 -0.65 2.33 10.18
C ASN A 36 0.85 2.62 10.38
N THR A 37 1.22 3.26 11.50
CA THR A 37 2.63 3.51 11.83
C THR A 37 3.44 2.22 11.96
N GLN A 38 2.91 1.19 12.61
CA GLN A 38 3.61 -0.09 12.76
C GLN A 38 3.76 -0.81 11.41
N PHE A 39 2.71 -0.79 10.58
CA PHE A 39 2.74 -1.37 9.25
C PHE A 39 3.74 -0.66 8.33
N THR A 40 3.77 0.68 8.32
CA THR A 40 4.79 1.46 7.60
C THR A 40 6.19 1.14 8.09
N SER A 41 6.39 1.01 9.40
CA SER A 41 7.69 0.66 9.97
C SER A 41 8.13 -0.75 9.57
N TRP A 42 7.19 -1.70 9.51
CA TRP A 42 7.45 -3.05 8.99
C TRP A 42 7.84 -3.01 7.51
N LEU A 43 7.11 -2.28 6.67
CA LEU A 43 7.41 -2.13 5.24
C LEU A 43 8.83 -1.58 5.02
N LEU A 44 9.12 -0.42 5.61
CA LEU A 44 10.40 0.28 5.45
C LEU A 44 11.57 -0.45 6.12
N GLY A 45 11.30 -1.22 7.17
CA GLY A 45 12.30 -2.00 7.91
C GLY A 45 12.54 -3.42 7.38
N SER A 46 11.75 -3.89 6.41
CA SER A 46 11.83 -5.26 5.89
C SER A 46 13.13 -5.55 5.13
N GLY A 47 13.78 -4.52 4.59
CA GLY A 47 14.92 -4.65 3.68
C GLY A 47 14.55 -5.16 2.28
N LEU A 48 13.26 -5.29 2.00
CA LEU A 48 12.71 -5.73 0.71
C LEU A 48 12.34 -4.53 -0.17
N THR A 49 12.35 -4.74 -1.48
CA THR A 49 11.80 -3.79 -2.46
C THR A 49 10.27 -3.80 -2.42
N GLY A 50 9.63 -2.75 -2.94
CA GLY A 50 8.16 -2.71 -3.06
C GLY A 50 7.61 -3.90 -3.85
N THR A 51 8.24 -4.27 -4.96
CA THR A 51 7.84 -5.44 -5.77
C THR A 51 7.88 -6.75 -4.95
N GLU A 52 8.95 -6.98 -4.20
CA GLU A 52 9.08 -8.19 -3.36
C GLU A 52 8.03 -8.22 -2.24
N ILE A 53 7.71 -7.07 -1.64
CA ILE A 53 6.66 -6.98 -0.62
C ILE A 53 5.29 -7.28 -1.25
N ILE A 54 5.00 -6.73 -2.42
CA ILE A 54 3.73 -6.98 -3.12
C ILE A 54 3.60 -8.47 -3.43
N GLN A 55 4.63 -9.10 -3.99
CA GLN A 55 4.62 -10.55 -4.26
C GLN A 55 4.51 -11.40 -2.98
N MET A 56 5.05 -10.89 -1.86
CA MET A 56 4.91 -11.58 -0.57
C MET A 56 3.47 -11.51 -0.04
N ILE A 57 2.82 -10.37 -0.19
CA ILE A 57 1.44 -10.12 0.24
C ILE A 57 0.48 -10.77 -0.75
N ASP A 58 0.41 -10.32 -2.00
CA ASP A 58 -0.40 -10.91 -3.10
C ASP A 58 0.20 -12.25 -3.55
N SER A 59 -0.03 -13.27 -2.72
CA SER A 59 0.65 -14.56 -2.81
C SER A 59 0.14 -15.44 -3.93
N ASN A 60 -1.12 -15.24 -4.35
CA ASN A 60 -1.73 -15.92 -5.48
C ASN A 60 -1.64 -15.09 -6.78
N MET A 61 -1.15 -13.85 -6.71
CA MET A 61 -0.95 -12.93 -7.84
C MET A 61 -2.24 -12.64 -8.60
N ASP A 62 -3.38 -12.53 -7.90
CA ASP A 62 -4.68 -12.20 -8.50
C ASP A 62 -5.00 -10.70 -8.51
N ALA A 63 -4.03 -9.88 -8.06
CA ALA A 63 -4.10 -8.43 -7.93
C ALA A 63 -5.10 -7.91 -6.88
N VAL A 64 -5.68 -8.80 -6.06
CA VAL A 64 -6.57 -8.49 -4.95
C VAL A 64 -5.93 -8.97 -3.65
N ILE A 65 -5.70 -8.05 -2.71
CA ILE A 65 -5.13 -8.39 -1.41
C ILE A 65 -6.22 -8.94 -0.52
N GLN A 66 -6.09 -10.20 -0.11
CA GLN A 66 -7.03 -10.81 0.84
C GLN A 66 -6.56 -10.63 2.29
N PRO A 67 -7.47 -10.57 3.29
CA PRO A 67 -7.08 -10.51 4.71
C PRO A 67 -6.16 -11.66 5.14
N THR A 68 -6.39 -12.87 4.61
CA THR A 68 -5.57 -14.07 4.89
C THR A 68 -4.16 -13.95 4.33
N GLU A 69 -4.00 -13.27 3.21
CA GLU A 69 -2.72 -13.06 2.56
C GLU A 69 -1.85 -12.06 3.31
N LEU A 70 -2.42 -10.90 3.65
CA LEU A 70 -1.76 -9.91 4.51
C LEU A 70 -1.39 -10.51 5.87
N SER A 71 -2.31 -11.27 6.48
CA SER A 71 -2.06 -12.02 7.70
C SER A 71 -0.87 -12.96 7.57
N SER A 72 -0.82 -13.73 6.48
CA SER A 72 0.25 -14.71 6.24
C SER A 72 1.61 -14.05 5.99
N ALA A 73 1.65 -12.90 5.31
CA ALA A 73 2.87 -12.12 5.10
C ALA A 73 3.43 -11.58 6.43
N LEU A 74 2.56 -11.00 7.26
CA LEU A 74 2.94 -10.51 8.59
C LEU A 74 3.37 -11.65 9.51
N GLN A 75 2.68 -12.79 9.50
CA GLN A 75 3.07 -13.96 10.30
C GLN A 75 4.45 -14.50 9.88
N ARG A 76 4.71 -14.60 8.57
CA ARG A 76 5.99 -15.09 8.04
C ARG A 76 7.18 -14.23 8.47
N THR A 77 6.99 -12.92 8.56
CA THR A 77 8.08 -11.96 8.86
C THR A 77 8.22 -11.65 10.36
N THR A 78 7.13 -11.67 11.11
CA THR A 78 7.13 -11.37 12.56
C THR A 78 7.19 -12.62 13.45
N GLY A 79 6.94 -13.79 12.87
CA GLY A 79 6.85 -15.08 13.58
C GLY A 79 5.58 -15.24 14.43
N THR A 80 4.67 -14.26 14.43
CA THR A 80 3.45 -14.28 15.24
C THR A 80 2.22 -14.04 14.37
N GLN A 81 1.16 -14.81 14.61
CA GLN A 81 -0.14 -14.63 13.96
C GLN A 81 -0.78 -13.31 14.42
N PRO A 82 -1.01 -12.32 13.53
CA PRO A 82 -1.67 -11.09 13.93
C PRO A 82 -3.15 -11.35 14.31
N PRO A 83 -3.70 -10.62 15.29
CA PRO A 83 -5.12 -10.66 15.59
C PRO A 83 -5.99 -10.20 14.40
N GLY A 84 -7.17 -10.79 14.22
CA GLY A 84 -8.05 -10.45 13.10
C GLY A 84 -8.46 -8.97 13.03
N TRP A 85 -8.63 -8.30 14.17
CA TRP A 85 -8.94 -6.86 14.19
C TRP A 85 -7.78 -6.00 13.69
N VAL A 86 -6.52 -6.46 13.84
CA VAL A 86 -5.35 -5.77 13.28
C VAL A 86 -5.39 -5.85 11.77
N ILE A 87 -5.63 -7.04 11.24
CA ILE A 87 -5.74 -7.26 9.78
C ILE A 87 -6.87 -6.41 9.22
N ASN A 88 -8.08 -6.50 9.77
CA ASN A 88 -9.21 -5.70 9.30
C ASN A 88 -8.92 -4.19 9.36
N GLY A 89 -8.25 -3.72 10.41
CA GLY A 89 -7.82 -2.33 10.51
C GLY A 89 -6.86 -1.91 9.40
N LEU A 90 -5.88 -2.75 9.07
CA LEU A 90 -4.96 -2.51 7.96
C LEU A 90 -5.65 -2.58 6.60
N MET A 91 -6.57 -3.53 6.40
CA MET A 91 -7.37 -3.60 5.18
C MET A 91 -8.16 -2.30 4.97
N SER A 92 -8.81 -1.76 6.01
CA SER A 92 -9.52 -0.48 5.90
C SER A 92 -8.61 0.72 5.69
N VAL A 93 -7.35 0.67 6.12
CA VAL A 93 -6.34 1.71 5.82
C VAL A 93 -5.95 1.67 4.34
N LEU A 94 -5.79 0.47 3.78
CA LEU A 94 -5.35 0.27 2.40
C LEU A 94 -6.48 0.54 1.39
N ASP A 95 -7.74 0.21 1.72
CA ASP A 95 -8.93 0.44 0.89
C ASP A 95 -9.22 1.94 0.71
N MET A 96 -8.46 2.59 -0.17
CA MET A 96 -8.45 4.05 -0.35
C MET A 96 -9.72 4.56 -1.01
N ASP A 97 -10.23 3.84 -2.01
CA ASP A 97 -11.43 4.24 -2.75
C ASP A 97 -12.72 3.78 -2.07
N LYS A 98 -12.62 2.97 -1.01
CA LYS A 98 -13.70 2.52 -0.13
C LYS A 98 -14.72 1.65 -0.86
N ASP A 99 -14.25 0.90 -1.85
CA ASP A 99 -15.09 -0.04 -2.60
C ASP A 99 -15.25 -1.39 -1.88
N GLY A 100 -14.51 -1.60 -0.79
CA GLY A 100 -14.53 -2.81 0.03
C GLY A 100 -13.52 -3.88 -0.39
N ASN A 101 -12.75 -3.64 -1.45
CA ASN A 101 -11.64 -4.47 -1.90
C ASN A 101 -10.33 -3.70 -1.70
N VAL A 102 -9.27 -4.44 -1.38
CA VAL A 102 -7.92 -3.87 -1.42
C VAL A 102 -7.23 -4.49 -2.61
N THR A 103 -6.69 -3.68 -3.50
CA THR A 103 -5.98 -4.13 -4.69
C THR A 103 -4.49 -3.88 -4.59
N VAL A 104 -3.73 -4.49 -5.48
CA VAL A 104 -2.31 -4.15 -5.65
C VAL A 104 -2.11 -2.67 -6.00
N ALA A 105 -3.07 -2.03 -6.71
CA ALA A 105 -3.01 -0.60 -7.02
C ALA A 105 -3.14 0.29 -5.78
N ASP A 106 -3.98 -0.11 -4.81
CA ASP A 106 -4.08 0.59 -3.53
C ASP A 106 -2.79 0.49 -2.72
N LEU A 107 -2.21 -0.72 -2.69
CA LEU A 107 -0.94 -0.98 -2.02
C LEU A 107 0.21 -0.20 -2.66
N HIS A 108 0.24 -0.09 -4.00
CA HIS A 108 1.16 0.78 -4.72
C HIS A 108 1.01 2.24 -4.31
N THR A 109 -0.22 2.75 -4.31
CA THR A 109 -0.50 4.14 -3.91
C THR A 109 -0.06 4.38 -2.46
N TYR A 110 -0.25 3.40 -1.57
CA TYR A 110 0.23 3.45 -0.20
C TYR A 110 1.76 3.53 -0.14
N PHE A 111 2.47 2.68 -0.89
CA PHE A 111 3.94 2.66 -0.94
C PHE A 111 4.50 4.00 -1.38
N GLU A 112 3.96 4.57 -2.44
CA GLU A 112 4.36 5.89 -2.92
C GLU A 112 4.12 6.98 -1.87
N THR A 113 2.99 6.92 -1.16
CA THR A 113 2.64 7.87 -0.09
C THR A 113 3.63 7.84 1.06
N ILE A 114 4.18 6.66 1.39
CA ILE A 114 5.19 6.51 2.46
C ILE A 114 6.65 6.63 1.95
N GLY A 115 6.85 6.91 0.66
CA GLY A 115 8.17 7.04 0.05
C GLY A 115 8.88 5.71 -0.23
N LEU A 116 8.16 4.59 -0.25
CA LEU A 116 8.69 3.29 -0.63
C LEU A 116 8.56 3.11 -2.16
N PRO A 117 9.66 2.90 -2.91
CA PRO A 117 9.58 2.65 -4.35
C PRO A 117 8.90 1.31 -4.60
N SER A 118 7.82 1.34 -5.38
CA SER A 118 7.05 0.16 -5.78
C SER A 118 7.81 -0.80 -6.69
N GLY A 119 8.96 -0.39 -7.25
CA GLY A 119 9.77 -1.20 -8.16
C GLY A 119 9.13 -1.44 -9.54
N ILE A 120 7.93 -0.90 -9.77
CA ILE A 120 7.39 -0.69 -11.12
C ILE A 120 8.09 0.56 -11.63
N GLU A 121 9.07 0.39 -12.52
CA GLU A 121 9.59 1.51 -13.30
C GLU A 121 8.39 2.13 -14.04
N GLU A 122 8.07 3.40 -13.74
CA GLU A 122 7.26 4.19 -14.66
C GLU A 122 7.93 4.04 -16.04
N PRO A 123 7.23 3.58 -17.08
CA PRO A 123 7.86 3.38 -18.38
C PRO A 123 8.55 4.69 -18.76
N GLU A 124 9.89 4.64 -18.93
CA GLU A 124 10.65 5.79 -19.40
C GLU A 124 9.94 6.29 -20.67
N PRO A 125 9.71 7.61 -20.82
CA PRO A 125 9.11 8.13 -22.04
C PRO A 125 9.99 7.70 -23.21
N GLU A 126 9.45 6.82 -24.05
CA GLU A 126 10.09 6.33 -25.26
C GLU A 126 10.61 7.55 -26.05
N PRO A 127 11.88 7.59 -26.47
CA PRO A 127 12.39 8.73 -27.21
C PRO A 127 11.54 8.89 -28.48
N GLU A 128 10.85 10.03 -28.61
CA GLU A 128 10.09 10.38 -29.81
C GLU A 128 11.02 10.27 -31.04
N PRO A 129 10.58 9.63 -32.15
CA PRO A 129 11.39 9.44 -33.35
C PRO A 129 11.72 10.75 -34.09
#